data_AF-A0A0C5XHC3-F1
#
_entry.id   AF-A0A0C5XHC3-F1
#
_cell.length_a   1.000
_cell.length_b   1.000
_cell.length_c   1.000
_cell.angle_alpha   90.00
_cell.angle_beta   90.00
_cell.angle_gamma   90.00
#
_symmetry.space_group_name_H-M   'P 1'
#
loop_
_entity.id
_entity.type
_entity.pdbx_description
1 polymer ?
#
loop_
_entity_poly.entity_id
_entity_poly.type
_entity_poly.pdbx_seq_one_letter_code
_entity_poly.pdbx_strand_id
1 'polypeptide(L)'
;MTTTTTTITETGLWQAMVEARAFDQAMCRHNGHWHEARGEEAVFVGAFAELGPDDVVAPHFRGACAVALQRGSSPATLAAGVFGTDASSSGGHWRGDICPAPGPRSVGMFSGSLGTSVAYATGAALHLSRTSPGAVAVCGFGDGTANSGIVAESLNLAAMLGLPVVYVCQDNQYATSLPSAVALAGERVSDRARALGIPATDVDGNDVLAVRDAIGEAVARARAGAGPSFVHALTYRMGGHYMNDPETYRSPEEVAAWAERDPIARLQDQLVARGELTADDATAQVRAADERMEAIVAAAKGASDAALVRATSPYAEDLRSAS
;
A
#
# COMPACT_ATOMS: atom_id res chain seq x y z
N MET A 1 -2.69 26.88 10.14
CA MET A 1 -3.39 26.60 8.86
C MET A 1 -4.19 25.33 9.08
N THR A 2 -5.52 25.42 9.06
CA THR A 2 -6.40 24.25 9.07
C THR A 2 -6.15 23.47 7.78
N THR A 3 -5.41 22.37 7.88
CA THR A 3 -5.29 21.38 6.82
C THR A 3 -6.67 20.78 6.60
N THR A 4 -7.36 21.23 5.56
CA THR A 4 -8.61 20.62 5.11
C THR A 4 -8.25 19.26 4.55
N THR A 5 -8.41 18.20 5.35
CA THR A 5 -8.44 16.83 4.83
C THR A 5 -9.64 16.76 3.91
N THR A 6 -9.41 16.56 2.61
CA THR A 6 -10.51 16.27 1.69
C THR A 6 -11.02 14.87 2.02
N THR A 7 -12.16 14.79 2.72
CA THR A 7 -12.84 13.53 3.00
C THR A 7 -13.20 12.85 1.68
N ILE A 8 -12.73 11.62 1.49
CA ILE A 8 -13.06 10.84 0.31
C ILE A 8 -14.48 10.28 0.47
N THR A 9 -15.29 10.34 -0.58
CA THR A 9 -16.64 9.74 -0.54
C THR A 9 -16.54 8.23 -0.58
N GLU A 10 -17.59 7.52 -0.15
CA GLU A 10 -17.62 6.05 -0.27
C GLU A 10 -17.53 5.60 -1.74
N THR A 11 -18.21 6.28 -2.66
CA THR A 11 -18.03 6.05 -4.10
C THR A 11 -16.58 6.27 -4.55
N GLY A 12 -15.89 7.28 -3.98
CA GLY A 12 -14.48 7.53 -4.26
C GLY A 12 -13.55 6.44 -3.76
N LEU A 13 -13.83 5.86 -2.59
CA LEU A 13 -13.12 4.67 -2.07
C LEU A 13 -13.33 3.46 -2.98
N TRP A 14 -14.58 3.22 -3.39
CA TRP A 14 -14.92 2.16 -4.33
C TRP A 14 -14.17 2.33 -5.66
N GLN A 15 -14.20 3.54 -6.24
CA GLN A 15 -13.45 3.86 -7.47
C GLN A 15 -11.94 3.63 -7.28
N ALA A 16 -11.35 4.06 -6.17
CA ALA A 16 -9.93 3.86 -5.89
C ALA A 16 -9.55 2.36 -5.82
N MET A 17 -10.41 1.50 -5.25
CA MET A 17 -10.18 0.06 -5.26
C MET A 17 -10.32 -0.55 -6.67
N VAL A 18 -11.30 -0.09 -7.46
CA VAL A 18 -11.48 -0.51 -8.87
C VAL A 18 -10.26 -0.14 -9.72
N GLU A 19 -9.76 1.10 -9.60
CA GLU A 19 -8.55 1.59 -10.28
C GLU A 19 -7.31 0.76 -9.90
N ALA A 20 -7.16 0.44 -8.60
CA ALA A 20 -6.07 -0.38 -8.11
C ALA A 20 -6.10 -1.80 -8.70
N ARG A 21 -7.27 -2.45 -8.67
CA ARG A 21 -7.48 -3.79 -9.25
C ARG A 21 -7.21 -3.79 -10.76
N ALA A 22 -7.72 -2.80 -11.48
CA ALA A 22 -7.53 -2.68 -12.93
C ALA A 22 -6.05 -2.52 -13.30
N PHE A 23 -5.31 -1.70 -12.54
CA PHE A 23 -3.87 -1.53 -12.73
C PHE A 23 -3.12 -2.85 -12.47
N ASP A 24 -3.40 -3.53 -11.36
CA ASP A 24 -2.76 -4.81 -11.04
C ASP A 24 -3.02 -5.88 -12.10
N GLN A 25 -4.27 -6.01 -12.56
CA GLN A 25 -4.62 -6.98 -13.59
C GLN A 25 -3.93 -6.69 -14.93
N ALA A 26 -3.86 -5.41 -15.32
CA ALA A 26 -3.11 -5.02 -16.51
C ALA A 26 -1.62 -5.37 -16.35
N MET A 27 -1.01 -5.08 -15.20
CA MET A 27 0.38 -5.45 -14.93
C MET A 27 0.61 -6.97 -14.99
N CYS A 28 -0.28 -7.78 -14.43
CA CYS A 28 -0.22 -9.24 -14.48
C CYS A 28 -0.19 -9.80 -15.92
N ARG A 29 -0.91 -9.18 -16.87
CA ARG A 29 -0.91 -9.60 -18.28
C ARG A 29 0.45 -9.37 -18.96
N HIS A 30 1.21 -8.38 -18.52
CA HIS A 30 2.48 -7.95 -19.14
C HIS A 30 3.72 -8.29 -18.31
N ASN A 31 3.55 -8.75 -17.06
CA ASN A 31 4.61 -9.10 -16.12
C ASN A 31 4.20 -10.31 -15.26
N GLY A 32 4.71 -11.49 -15.62
CA GLY A 32 4.47 -12.73 -14.87
C GLY A 32 5.07 -12.78 -13.46
N HIS A 33 5.87 -11.78 -13.07
CA HIS A 33 6.41 -11.63 -11.72
C HIS A 33 5.72 -10.51 -10.91
N TRP A 34 4.58 -9.99 -11.39
CA TRP A 34 3.83 -8.96 -10.68
C TRP A 34 3.21 -9.49 -9.37
N HIS A 35 3.27 -8.68 -8.31
CA HIS A 35 2.71 -8.98 -7.00
C HIS A 35 1.32 -8.34 -6.84
N GLU A 36 0.30 -8.89 -7.49
CA GLU A 36 -1.06 -8.34 -7.42
C GLU A 36 -1.63 -8.32 -6.00
N ALA A 37 -2.41 -7.30 -5.67
CA ALA A 37 -3.04 -7.14 -4.37
C ALA A 37 -4.52 -7.55 -4.37
N ARG A 38 -4.88 -8.51 -5.24
CA ARG A 38 -6.26 -8.98 -5.41
C ARG A 38 -6.84 -9.48 -4.09
N GLY A 39 -7.91 -8.82 -3.64
CA GLY A 39 -8.63 -9.14 -2.41
C GLY A 39 -8.18 -8.32 -1.21
N GLU A 40 -7.13 -7.52 -1.35
CA GLU A 40 -6.50 -6.74 -0.28
C GLU A 40 -6.70 -5.22 -0.48
N GLU A 41 -7.52 -4.82 -1.45
CA GLU A 41 -7.66 -3.42 -1.90
C GLU A 41 -8.12 -2.48 -0.79
N ALA A 42 -9.08 -2.93 -0.01
CA ALA A 42 -9.64 -2.17 1.10
C ALA A 42 -8.58 -1.77 2.13
N VAL A 43 -7.56 -2.58 2.36
CA VAL A 43 -6.51 -2.29 3.36
C VAL A 43 -5.73 -1.05 2.97
N PHE A 44 -5.17 -0.99 1.76
CA PHE A 44 -4.32 0.13 1.36
C PHE A 44 -5.10 1.32 0.78
N VAL A 45 -6.31 1.12 0.26
CA VAL A 45 -7.18 2.25 -0.08
C VAL A 45 -7.69 2.92 1.19
N GLY A 46 -8.22 2.15 2.14
CA GLY A 46 -8.71 2.69 3.40
C GLY A 46 -7.59 3.32 4.24
N ALA A 47 -6.42 2.69 4.33
CA ALA A 47 -5.35 3.18 5.21
C ALA A 47 -4.62 4.44 4.72
N PHE A 48 -4.74 4.79 3.44
CA PHE A 48 -4.00 5.93 2.87
C PHE A 48 -4.91 7.00 2.27
N ALA A 49 -6.23 6.80 2.28
CA ALA A 49 -7.23 7.66 1.67
C ALA A 49 -7.26 9.10 2.21
N GLU A 50 -7.20 9.27 3.53
CA GLU A 50 -7.47 10.57 4.19
C GLU A 50 -6.20 11.20 4.80
N LEU A 51 -5.05 10.89 4.23
CA LEU A 51 -3.77 11.46 4.65
C LEU A 51 -3.50 12.79 3.96
N GLY A 52 -3.14 13.79 4.76
CA GLY A 52 -2.84 15.13 4.30
C GLY A 52 -1.57 15.22 3.46
N PRO A 53 -1.32 16.38 2.84
CA PRO A 53 -0.12 16.61 2.06
C PRO A 53 1.14 16.60 2.92
N ASP A 54 1.03 16.76 4.24
CA ASP A 54 2.17 16.77 5.16
C ASP A 54 2.48 15.41 5.82
N ASP A 55 1.63 14.41 5.61
CA ASP A 55 1.87 13.08 6.15
C ASP A 55 2.83 12.30 5.28
N VAL A 56 3.56 11.40 5.92
CA VAL A 56 4.48 10.47 5.26
C VAL A 56 3.78 9.13 5.07
N VAL A 57 3.82 8.61 3.84
CA VAL A 57 3.31 7.28 3.51
C VAL A 57 4.47 6.32 3.26
N ALA A 58 4.37 5.11 3.79
CA ALA A 58 5.34 4.04 3.58
C ALA A 58 4.63 2.70 3.39
N PRO A 59 3.97 2.49 2.24
CA PRO A 59 3.21 1.29 1.99
C PRO A 59 4.10 0.05 1.83
N HIS A 60 3.47 -1.12 1.99
CA HIS A 60 4.06 -2.40 1.64
C HIS A 60 4.16 -2.55 0.11
N PHE A 61 5.04 -3.41 -0.41
CA PHE A 61 5.18 -3.60 -1.86
C PHE A 61 3.85 -3.99 -2.52
N ARG A 62 3.07 -4.84 -1.84
CA ARG A 62 1.73 -5.23 -2.27
C ARG A 62 0.74 -4.11 -1.94
N GLY A 63 0.12 -3.53 -2.96
CA GLY A 63 -0.78 -2.38 -2.83
C GLY A 63 -0.11 -1.00 -2.88
N ALA A 64 1.23 -0.94 -2.93
CA ALA A 64 1.95 0.35 -3.00
C ALA A 64 1.64 1.18 -4.26
N CYS A 65 1.36 0.54 -5.41
CA CYS A 65 0.96 1.28 -6.60
C CYS A 65 -0.36 2.02 -6.38
N ALA A 66 -1.33 1.41 -5.70
CA ALA A 66 -2.58 2.08 -5.37
C ALA A 66 -2.38 3.24 -4.40
N VAL A 67 -1.47 3.12 -3.44
CA VAL A 67 -1.09 4.26 -2.58
C VAL A 67 -0.41 5.34 -3.41
N ALA A 68 0.47 4.99 -4.35
CA ALA A 68 1.10 5.95 -5.24
C ALA A 68 0.07 6.70 -6.12
N LEU A 69 -0.94 5.99 -6.64
CA LEU A 69 -2.07 6.57 -7.38
C LEU A 69 -2.90 7.54 -6.51
N GLN A 70 -3.24 7.16 -5.27
CA GLN A 70 -3.91 8.04 -4.31
C GLN A 70 -3.08 9.29 -3.97
N ARG A 71 -1.75 9.19 -4.06
CA ARG A 71 -0.82 10.32 -3.89
C ARG A 71 -0.53 11.08 -5.18
N GLY A 72 -1.31 10.85 -6.24
CA GLY A 72 -1.28 11.62 -7.49
C GLY A 72 -0.23 11.15 -8.50
N SER A 73 0.34 9.96 -8.33
CA SER A 73 1.22 9.38 -9.35
C SER A 73 0.44 9.04 -10.61
N SER A 74 1.05 9.26 -11.78
CA SER A 74 0.48 8.84 -13.06
C SER A 74 0.59 7.31 -13.21
N PRO A 75 -0.48 6.60 -13.59
CA PRO A 75 -0.41 5.16 -13.89
C PRO A 75 0.63 4.86 -14.98
N ALA A 76 0.78 5.75 -15.97
CA ALA A 76 1.75 5.58 -17.04
C ALA A 76 3.19 5.63 -16.53
N THR A 77 3.50 6.58 -15.63
CA THR A 77 4.82 6.71 -15.02
C THR A 77 5.14 5.54 -14.09
N LEU A 78 4.14 5.04 -13.35
CA LEU A 78 4.30 3.85 -12.51
C LEU A 78 4.59 2.61 -13.36
N ALA A 79 3.77 2.34 -14.38
CA ALA A 79 3.98 1.22 -15.30
C ALA A 79 5.34 1.33 -16.02
N ALA A 80 5.72 2.53 -16.47
CA ALA A 80 7.02 2.81 -17.07
C ALA A 80 8.18 2.42 -16.16
N GLY A 81 8.07 2.63 -14.85
CA GLY A 81 9.12 2.28 -13.89
C GLY A 81 9.25 0.78 -13.65
N VAL A 82 8.13 0.05 -13.61
CA VAL A 82 8.16 -1.42 -13.57
C VAL A 82 8.84 -1.98 -14.82
N PHE A 83 8.55 -1.39 -15.98
CA PHE A 83 9.18 -1.76 -17.24
C PHE A 83 10.51 -1.05 -17.52
N GLY A 84 11.06 -0.26 -16.59
CA GLY A 84 12.38 0.35 -16.71
C GLY A 84 12.57 1.25 -17.94
N THR A 85 11.49 1.90 -18.39
CA THR A 85 11.52 2.81 -19.53
C THR A 85 11.88 4.23 -19.08
N ASP A 86 12.29 5.08 -20.02
CA ASP A 86 12.70 6.48 -19.76
C ASP A 86 11.54 7.38 -19.31
N ALA A 87 10.30 6.99 -19.59
CA ALA A 87 9.08 7.64 -19.12
C ALA A 87 8.82 7.47 -17.60
N SER A 88 9.65 6.69 -16.90
CA SER A 88 9.55 6.49 -15.46
C SER A 88 10.12 7.66 -14.66
N SER A 89 9.74 7.75 -13.38
CA SER A 89 10.33 8.74 -12.46
C SER A 89 11.83 8.55 -12.24
N SER A 90 12.36 7.35 -12.54
CA SER A 90 13.78 7.05 -12.48
C SER A 90 14.48 7.29 -13.82
N GLY A 91 13.81 7.77 -14.87
CA GLY A 91 14.40 7.90 -16.20
C GLY A 91 14.95 6.58 -16.77
N GLY A 92 14.44 5.43 -16.29
CA GLY A 92 14.92 4.10 -16.66
C GLY A 92 16.21 3.66 -15.96
N HIS A 93 16.73 4.44 -15.01
CA HIS A 93 17.97 4.13 -14.29
C HIS A 93 17.89 2.88 -13.42
N TRP A 94 16.69 2.56 -12.93
CA TRP A 94 16.43 1.35 -12.16
C TRP A 94 14.96 0.96 -12.30
N ARG A 95 14.72 -0.35 -12.23
CA ARG A 95 13.40 -0.97 -12.20
C ARG A 95 13.00 -1.22 -10.75
N GLY A 96 11.72 -1.11 -10.47
CA GLY A 96 11.14 -1.59 -9.22
C GLY A 96 9.65 -1.78 -9.37
N ASP A 97 9.07 -2.59 -8.49
CA ASP A 97 7.62 -2.78 -8.43
C ASP A 97 6.88 -1.48 -8.12
N ILE A 98 7.61 -0.46 -7.64
CA ILE A 98 7.09 0.87 -7.36
C ILE A 98 8.14 1.92 -7.74
N CYS A 99 7.82 2.78 -8.71
CA CYS A 99 8.67 3.91 -9.13
C CYS A 99 7.93 5.25 -9.09
N PRO A 100 7.40 5.67 -7.92
CA PRO A 100 6.73 6.96 -7.80
C PRO A 100 7.75 8.09 -7.98
N ALA A 101 7.24 9.30 -8.22
CA ALA A 101 8.07 10.49 -8.24
C ALA A 101 8.84 10.62 -6.92
N PRO A 102 10.15 10.92 -6.94
CA PRO A 102 10.91 11.20 -5.73
C PRO A 102 10.28 12.41 -5.01
N GLY A 103 9.90 12.22 -3.74
CA GLY A 103 9.31 13.28 -2.93
C GLY A 103 9.40 12.98 -1.44
N PRO A 104 9.47 14.00 -0.57
CA PRO A 104 9.79 13.85 0.87
C PRO A 104 8.72 13.12 1.70
N ARG A 105 7.70 12.52 1.07
CA ARG A 105 6.48 12.07 1.76
C ARG A 105 5.98 10.71 1.30
N SER A 106 6.74 10.03 0.45
CA SER A 106 6.58 8.61 0.13
C SER A 106 7.93 7.94 0.34
N VAL A 107 8.06 7.05 1.32
CA VAL A 107 9.34 6.45 1.72
C VAL A 107 9.28 4.93 1.69
N GLY A 108 10.44 4.28 1.49
CA GLY A 108 10.55 2.82 1.53
C GLY A 108 10.05 2.06 0.30
N MET A 109 9.71 2.77 -0.78
CA MET A 109 9.10 2.19 -1.98
C MET A 109 10.12 1.58 -2.97
N PHE A 110 11.41 1.52 -2.61
CA PHE A 110 12.52 1.15 -3.51
C PHE A 110 13.31 -0.08 -3.06
N SER A 111 12.83 -0.82 -2.05
CA SER A 111 13.56 -1.95 -1.46
C SER A 111 12.81 -3.26 -1.60
N GLY A 112 13.52 -4.33 -2.00
CA GLY A 112 13.03 -5.71 -1.89
C GLY A 112 13.18 -6.30 -0.48
N SER A 113 13.77 -5.57 0.47
CA SER A 113 13.97 -6.04 1.85
C SER A 113 12.74 -5.79 2.71
N LEU A 114 12.23 -6.85 3.33
CA LEU A 114 11.06 -6.80 4.21
C LEU A 114 11.35 -6.01 5.50
N GLY A 115 10.43 -5.14 5.88
CA GLY A 115 10.48 -4.34 7.12
C GLY A 115 11.16 -2.98 6.98
N THR A 116 11.84 -2.71 5.86
CA THR A 116 12.51 -1.41 5.65
C THR A 116 11.54 -0.23 5.64
N SER A 117 10.36 -0.39 5.04
CA SER A 117 9.28 0.63 5.09
C SER A 117 8.90 1.02 6.51
N VAL A 118 8.87 0.05 7.43
CA VAL A 118 8.56 0.26 8.86
C VAL A 118 9.65 1.08 9.54
N ALA A 119 10.93 0.77 9.29
CA ALA A 119 12.05 1.56 9.82
C ALA A 119 12.05 2.99 9.25
N TYR A 120 11.84 3.15 7.95
CA TYR A 120 11.81 4.47 7.31
C TYR A 120 10.65 5.33 7.82
N ALA A 121 9.46 4.75 7.98
CA ALA A 121 8.32 5.45 8.56
C ALA A 121 8.56 5.85 10.02
N THR A 122 9.20 4.99 10.80
CA THR A 122 9.56 5.28 12.21
C THR A 122 10.58 6.43 12.29
N GLY A 123 11.60 6.42 11.44
CA GLY A 123 12.55 7.53 11.32
C GLY A 123 11.90 8.83 10.85
N ALA A 124 10.97 8.74 9.88
CA ALA A 124 10.19 9.88 9.43
C ALA A 124 9.31 10.44 10.57
N ALA A 125 8.65 9.59 11.36
CA ALA A 125 7.86 10.02 12.52
C ALA A 125 8.71 10.71 13.59
N LEU A 126 9.95 10.25 13.82
CA LEU A 126 10.91 10.94 14.67
C LEU A 126 11.30 12.32 14.12
N HIS A 127 11.42 12.46 12.80
CA HIS A 127 11.65 13.76 12.19
C HIS A 127 10.41 14.67 12.38
N LEU A 128 9.21 14.16 12.04
CA LEU A 128 7.96 14.92 12.12
C LEU A 128 7.65 15.39 13.54
N SER A 129 7.92 14.58 14.57
CA SER A 129 7.72 14.96 15.97
C SER A 129 8.53 16.18 16.40
N ARG A 130 9.60 16.52 15.65
CA ARG A 130 10.49 17.65 15.92
C ARG A 130 10.28 18.83 14.99
N THR A 131 9.86 18.59 13.75
CA THR A 131 9.84 19.62 12.69
C THR A 131 8.45 20.00 12.22
N SER A 132 7.47 19.10 12.38
CA SER A 132 6.13 19.26 11.80
C SER A 132 5.05 18.77 12.78
N PRO A 133 4.83 19.50 13.91
CA PRO A 133 3.78 19.12 14.87
C PRO A 133 2.42 18.97 14.17
N GLY A 134 1.78 17.83 14.39
CA GLY A 134 0.50 17.49 13.78
C GLY A 134 0.60 16.74 12.45
N ALA A 135 1.78 16.51 11.88
CA ALA A 135 1.97 15.54 10.78
C ALA A 135 2.21 14.12 11.32
N VAL A 136 1.80 13.09 10.57
CA VAL A 136 1.98 11.68 10.96
C VAL A 136 2.68 10.88 9.89
N ALA A 137 3.28 9.76 10.28
CA ALA A 137 3.70 8.71 9.35
C ALA A 137 2.72 7.53 9.40
N VAL A 138 2.34 7.00 8.24
CA VAL A 138 1.54 5.76 8.14
C VAL A 138 2.31 4.76 7.30
N CYS A 139 2.48 3.54 7.81
CA CYS A 139 3.19 2.49 7.08
C CYS A 139 2.43 1.17 7.04
N GLY A 140 2.52 0.48 5.91
CA GLY A 140 1.99 -0.86 5.69
C GLY A 140 3.08 -1.93 5.68
N PHE A 141 2.78 -3.11 6.19
CA PHE A 141 3.61 -4.32 6.07
C PHE A 141 2.75 -5.57 6.18
N GLY A 142 3.23 -6.71 5.65
CA GLY A 142 2.53 -7.99 5.73
C GLY A 142 2.75 -8.74 7.05
N ASP A 143 1.88 -9.70 7.36
CA ASP A 143 2.00 -10.66 8.47
C ASP A 143 3.36 -11.36 8.52
N GLY A 144 3.88 -11.83 7.38
CA GLY A 144 5.23 -12.40 7.31
C GLY A 144 6.33 -11.41 7.66
N THR A 145 6.16 -10.14 7.28
CA THR A 145 7.10 -9.07 7.62
C THR A 145 7.11 -8.77 9.11
N ALA A 146 6.01 -9.04 9.83
CA ALA A 146 5.91 -8.83 11.26
C ALA A 146 6.90 -9.68 12.09
N ASN A 147 7.47 -10.73 11.50
CA ASN A 147 8.52 -11.55 12.10
C ASN A 147 9.94 -10.98 11.91
N SER A 148 10.11 -9.90 11.14
CA SER A 148 11.39 -9.22 10.99
C SER A 148 11.78 -8.50 12.28
N GLY A 149 13.06 -8.61 12.68
CA GLY A 149 13.60 -7.87 13.83
C GLY A 149 13.41 -6.35 13.70
N ILE A 150 13.43 -5.83 12.47
CA ILE A 150 13.21 -4.40 12.17
C ILE A 150 11.84 -3.94 12.68
N VAL A 151 10.80 -4.78 12.58
CA VAL A 151 9.45 -4.43 13.04
C VAL A 151 9.42 -4.32 14.56
N ALA A 152 9.99 -5.31 15.27
CA ALA A 152 10.05 -5.29 16.73
C ALA A 152 10.84 -4.08 17.26
N GLU A 153 12.00 -3.79 16.67
CA GLU A 153 12.83 -2.63 17.03
C GLU A 153 12.09 -1.31 16.77
N SER A 154 11.40 -1.21 15.63
CA SER A 154 10.65 0.00 15.24
C SER A 154 9.48 0.26 16.18
N LEU A 155 8.67 -0.76 16.51
CA LEU A 155 7.56 -0.64 17.44
C LEU A 155 8.06 -0.19 18.82
N ASN A 156 9.13 -0.83 19.33
CA ASN A 156 9.71 -0.45 20.62
C ASN A 156 10.22 0.99 20.63
N LEU A 157 10.94 1.41 19.58
CA LEU A 157 11.45 2.77 19.47
C LEU A 157 10.31 3.80 19.42
N ALA A 158 9.26 3.53 18.64
CA ALA A 158 8.10 4.41 18.53
C ALA A 158 7.32 4.53 19.83
N ALA A 159 7.15 3.43 20.56
CA ALA A 159 6.50 3.43 21.88
C ALA A 159 7.33 4.23 22.89
N MET A 160 8.62 3.94 22.99
CA MET A 160 9.54 4.59 23.92
C MET A 160 9.60 6.11 23.72
N LEU A 161 9.56 6.57 22.46
CA LEU A 161 9.66 7.98 22.12
C LEU A 161 8.31 8.69 21.91
N GLY A 162 7.18 7.96 22.01
CA GLY A 162 5.85 8.51 21.75
C GLY A 162 5.70 9.09 20.34
N LEU A 163 6.18 8.38 19.31
CA LEU A 163 6.24 8.91 17.94
C LEU A 163 4.86 8.97 17.26
N PRO A 164 4.61 9.96 16.36
CA PRO A 164 3.37 10.10 15.61
C PRO A 164 3.33 9.16 14.40
N VAL A 165 3.22 7.85 14.65
CA VAL A 165 3.22 6.81 13.62
C VAL A 165 2.07 5.81 13.78
N VAL A 166 1.46 5.43 12.65
CA VAL A 166 0.46 4.37 12.57
C VAL A 166 1.03 3.19 11.78
N TYR A 167 1.08 2.04 12.43
CA TYR A 167 1.53 0.78 11.86
C TYR A 167 0.34 -0.04 11.38
N VAL A 168 0.31 -0.39 10.09
CA VAL A 168 -0.77 -1.17 9.47
C VAL A 168 -0.24 -2.53 9.06
N CYS A 169 -0.69 -3.58 9.74
CA CYS A 169 -0.39 -4.95 9.39
C CYS A 169 -1.48 -5.48 8.45
N GLN A 170 -1.13 -5.67 7.18
CA GLN A 170 -1.93 -6.33 6.16
C GLN A 170 -1.75 -7.84 6.30
N ASP A 171 -2.62 -8.47 7.08
CA ASP A 171 -2.54 -9.90 7.34
C ASP A 171 -3.38 -10.67 6.34
N ASN A 172 -2.72 -11.13 5.28
CA ASN A 172 -3.35 -11.80 4.15
C ASN A 172 -3.24 -13.33 4.22
N GLN A 173 -2.96 -13.85 5.42
CA GLN A 173 -2.88 -15.27 5.79
C GLN A 173 -1.64 -16.02 5.27
N TYR A 174 -0.78 -15.40 4.44
CA TYR A 174 0.34 -16.10 3.81
C TYR A 174 1.60 -15.23 3.58
N ALA A 175 2.71 -15.67 4.15
CA ALA A 175 4.06 -15.22 3.78
C ALA A 175 4.63 -16.09 2.64
N THR A 176 4.42 -15.66 1.39
CA THR A 176 4.66 -16.47 0.19
C THR A 176 3.85 -17.78 0.25
N SER A 177 4.44 -18.89 0.69
CA SER A 177 3.79 -20.19 0.86
C SER A 177 3.57 -20.60 2.32
N LEU A 178 4.08 -19.83 3.28
CA LEU A 178 4.01 -20.15 4.70
C LEU A 178 2.74 -19.54 5.32
N PRO A 179 1.78 -20.35 5.83
CA PRO A 179 0.56 -19.82 6.44
C PRO A 179 0.84 -19.06 7.75
N SER A 180 0.15 -17.94 7.98
CA SER A 180 0.36 -17.10 9.17
C SER A 180 0.07 -17.84 10.47
N ALA A 181 -0.92 -18.74 10.46
CA ALA A 181 -1.32 -19.56 11.60
C ALA A 181 -0.19 -20.44 12.17
N VAL A 182 0.83 -20.77 11.36
CA VAL A 182 2.03 -21.51 11.81
C VAL A 182 3.29 -20.64 11.85
N ALA A 183 3.28 -19.51 11.15
CA ALA A 183 4.41 -18.57 11.08
C ALA A 183 4.47 -17.60 12.27
N LEU A 184 3.33 -17.32 12.91
CA LEU A 184 3.21 -16.32 13.95
C LEU A 184 3.05 -16.98 15.31
N ALA A 185 3.87 -16.57 16.27
CA ALA A 185 3.59 -16.78 17.67
C ALA A 185 2.51 -15.80 18.15
N GLY A 186 1.47 -16.31 18.81
CA GLY A 186 0.27 -15.57 19.22
C GLY A 186 -0.88 -15.72 18.22
N GLU A 187 -2.08 -15.28 18.62
CA GLU A 187 -3.24 -15.30 17.72
C GLU A 187 -3.17 -14.16 16.71
N ARG A 188 -2.68 -12.98 17.14
CA ARG A 188 -2.70 -11.76 16.33
C ARG A 188 -1.39 -11.00 16.43
N VAL A 189 -1.00 -10.36 15.32
CA VAL A 189 0.20 -9.51 15.30
C VAL A 189 0.02 -8.28 16.23
N SER A 190 -1.21 -7.79 16.36
CA SER A 190 -1.55 -6.69 17.26
C SER A 190 -1.20 -6.95 18.73
N ASP A 191 -1.15 -8.21 19.18
CA ASP A 191 -0.76 -8.54 20.55
C ASP A 191 0.70 -8.15 20.85
N ARG A 192 1.56 -8.18 19.84
CA ARG A 192 2.96 -7.72 19.95
C ARG A 192 3.02 -6.21 20.20
N ALA A 193 2.14 -5.45 19.55
CA ALA A 193 2.03 -4.00 19.78
C ALA A 193 1.44 -3.70 21.17
N ARG A 194 0.39 -4.43 21.58
CA ARG A 194 -0.21 -4.30 22.92
C ARG A 194 0.79 -4.60 24.04
N ALA A 195 1.66 -5.61 23.86
CA ALA A 195 2.72 -5.93 24.81
C ALA A 195 3.74 -4.80 25.04
N LEU A 196 3.90 -3.91 24.04
CA LEU A 196 4.73 -2.69 24.12
C LEU A 196 3.93 -1.46 24.60
N GLY A 197 2.66 -1.62 24.97
CA GLY A 197 1.79 -0.52 25.37
C GLY A 197 1.27 0.33 24.20
N ILE A 198 1.39 -0.14 22.96
CA ILE A 198 0.84 0.54 21.78
C ILE A 198 -0.64 0.15 21.62
N PRO A 199 -1.59 1.10 21.57
CA PRO A 199 -2.98 0.79 21.28
C PRO A 199 -3.12 0.14 19.92
N ALA A 200 -3.85 -0.98 19.86
CA ALA A 200 -3.99 -1.79 18.67
C ALA A 200 -5.45 -2.17 18.40
N THR A 201 -5.89 -1.92 17.17
CA THR A 201 -7.25 -2.23 16.69
C THR A 201 -7.16 -3.32 15.63
N ASP A 202 -8.01 -4.35 15.75
CA ASP A 202 -8.13 -5.39 14.74
C ASP A 202 -9.40 -5.13 13.91
N VAL A 203 -9.28 -5.15 12.59
CA VAL A 203 -10.37 -4.82 11.67
C VAL A 203 -10.54 -5.87 10.58
N ASP A 204 -11.76 -6.00 10.07
CA ASP A 204 -12.01 -6.69 8.80
C ASP A 204 -11.34 -5.89 7.67
N GLY A 205 -10.23 -6.42 7.16
CA GLY A 205 -9.43 -5.78 6.13
C GLY A 205 -10.13 -5.72 4.77
N ASN A 206 -11.22 -6.47 4.57
CA ASN A 206 -12.04 -6.41 3.36
C ASN A 206 -13.21 -5.42 3.47
N ASP A 207 -13.33 -4.73 4.61
CA ASP A 207 -14.26 -3.61 4.80
C ASP A 207 -13.48 -2.29 4.76
N VAL A 208 -13.48 -1.62 3.60
CA VAL A 208 -12.72 -0.38 3.39
C VAL A 208 -13.17 0.75 4.32
N LEU A 209 -14.43 0.77 4.75
CA LEU A 209 -14.95 1.79 5.66
C LEU A 209 -14.42 1.52 7.07
N ALA A 210 -14.43 0.27 7.53
CA ALA A 210 -13.85 -0.11 8.81
C ALA A 210 -12.33 0.17 8.87
N VAL A 211 -11.60 -0.10 7.78
CA VAL A 211 -10.18 0.23 7.68
C VAL A 211 -9.96 1.75 7.73
N ARG A 212 -10.70 2.52 6.91
CA ARG A 212 -10.62 3.99 6.91
C ARG A 212 -10.85 4.56 8.31
N ASP A 213 -11.92 4.12 8.98
CA ASP A 213 -12.32 4.68 10.27
C ASP A 213 -11.29 4.37 11.36
N ALA A 214 -10.80 3.12 11.43
CA ALA A 214 -9.74 2.75 12.37
C ALA A 214 -8.44 3.52 12.15
N ILE A 215 -8.11 3.79 10.89
CA ILE A 215 -6.93 4.58 10.53
C ILE A 215 -7.14 6.05 10.87
N GLY A 216 -8.33 6.60 10.61
CA GLY A 216 -8.70 7.97 11.00
C GLY A 216 -8.56 8.21 12.50
N GLU A 217 -9.05 7.28 13.33
CA GLU A 217 -8.88 7.32 14.78
C GLU A 217 -7.39 7.23 15.18
N ALA A 218 -6.64 6.30 14.61
CA ALA A 218 -5.23 6.11 14.88
C ALA A 218 -4.40 7.34 14.50
N VAL A 219 -4.70 7.96 13.35
CA VAL A 219 -4.08 9.20 12.86
C VAL A 219 -4.43 10.37 13.77
N ALA A 220 -5.70 10.55 14.13
CA ALA A 220 -6.11 11.63 15.04
C ALA A 220 -5.38 11.54 16.39
N ARG A 221 -5.25 10.33 16.94
CA ARG A 221 -4.49 10.06 18.17
C ARG A 221 -3.01 10.41 18.03
N ALA A 222 -2.37 9.99 16.94
CA ALA A 222 -0.96 10.29 16.66
C ALA A 222 -0.73 11.80 16.47
N ARG A 223 -1.61 12.48 15.73
CA ARG A 223 -1.57 13.95 15.55
C ARG A 223 -1.71 14.71 16.86
N ALA A 224 -2.52 14.21 17.79
CA ALA A 224 -2.71 14.80 19.11
C ALA A 224 -1.51 14.56 20.06
N GLY A 225 -0.45 13.89 19.60
CA GLY A 225 0.75 13.62 20.38
C GLY A 225 0.58 12.48 21.39
N ALA A 226 -0.43 11.63 21.23
CA ALA A 226 -0.68 10.54 22.16
C ALA A 226 0.18 9.29 21.88
N GLY A 227 1.15 9.40 20.96
CA GLY A 227 2.07 8.33 20.58
C GLY A 227 1.55 7.45 19.43
N PRO A 228 2.19 6.29 19.22
CA PRO A 228 1.89 5.42 18.09
C PRO A 228 0.57 4.68 18.26
N SER A 229 0.11 4.10 17.15
CA SER A 229 -1.04 3.19 17.07
C SER A 229 -0.74 2.03 16.13
N PHE A 230 -1.44 0.92 16.30
CA PHE A 230 -1.35 -0.27 15.46
C PHE A 230 -2.73 -0.65 14.92
N VAL A 231 -2.82 -0.99 13.64
CA VAL A 231 -4.03 -1.53 13.00
C VAL A 231 -3.69 -2.86 12.37
N HIS A 232 -4.36 -3.92 12.81
CA HIS A 232 -4.26 -5.26 12.23
C HIS A 232 -5.45 -5.48 11.31
N ALA A 233 -5.22 -5.38 10.00
CA ALA A 233 -6.25 -5.57 8.99
C ALA A 233 -6.21 -7.02 8.49
N LEU A 234 -7.22 -7.81 8.86
CA LEU A 234 -7.35 -9.20 8.46
C LEU A 234 -7.97 -9.29 7.07
N THR A 235 -7.22 -9.76 6.08
CA THR A 235 -7.62 -9.85 4.68
C THR A 235 -7.15 -11.18 4.09
N TYR A 236 -7.21 -11.33 2.78
CA TYR A 236 -6.76 -12.54 2.11
C TYR A 236 -6.20 -12.26 0.72
N ARG A 237 -5.02 -12.81 0.45
CA ARG A 237 -4.37 -12.70 -0.86
C ARG A 237 -5.03 -13.69 -1.81
N MET A 238 -5.99 -13.23 -2.62
CA MET A 238 -6.73 -14.13 -3.53
C MET A 238 -5.87 -14.61 -4.71
N GLY A 239 -4.91 -13.80 -5.14
CA GLY A 239 -3.91 -14.18 -6.15
C GLY A 239 -2.72 -14.93 -5.59
N GLY A 240 -1.89 -15.53 -6.44
CA GLY A 240 -0.60 -16.09 -6.04
C GLY A 240 0.31 -15.07 -5.36
N HIS A 241 1.46 -15.50 -4.81
CA HIS A 241 2.44 -14.54 -4.27
C HIS A 241 2.85 -13.54 -5.37
N TYR A 242 3.09 -14.05 -6.57
CA TYR A 242 3.21 -13.29 -7.80
C TYR A 242 2.38 -14.00 -8.89
N MET A 243 2.17 -13.36 -10.04
CA MET A 243 1.26 -13.84 -11.08
C MET A 243 1.51 -15.29 -11.54
N ASN A 244 2.77 -15.70 -11.68
CA ASN A 244 3.17 -17.06 -12.08
C ASN A 244 3.48 -17.99 -10.89
N ASP A 245 3.00 -17.70 -9.68
CA ASP A 245 3.14 -18.61 -8.54
C ASP A 245 2.30 -19.88 -8.77
N PRO A 246 2.85 -21.10 -8.58
CA PRO A 246 2.09 -22.35 -8.72
C PRO A 246 1.00 -22.58 -7.66
N GLU A 247 0.98 -21.83 -6.56
CA GLU A 247 -0.08 -21.88 -5.52
C GLU A 247 -0.31 -23.25 -4.85
N THR A 248 0.72 -24.09 -4.73
CA THR A 248 0.60 -25.47 -4.22
C THR A 248 0.38 -25.61 -2.71
N TYR A 249 0.18 -24.50 -1.99
CA TYR A 249 0.21 -24.40 -0.52
C TYR A 249 -1.12 -23.99 0.11
N ARG A 250 -2.19 -23.89 -0.68
CA ARG A 250 -3.55 -23.50 -0.23
C ARG A 250 -4.61 -24.18 -1.09
N SER A 251 -5.83 -24.25 -0.58
CA SER A 251 -6.91 -24.95 -1.30
C SER A 251 -7.74 -23.98 -2.16
N PRO A 252 -8.26 -24.43 -3.32
CA PRO A 252 -9.21 -23.64 -4.10
C PRO A 252 -10.48 -23.26 -3.32
N GLU A 253 -10.93 -24.12 -2.41
CA GLU A 253 -12.10 -23.88 -1.55
C GLU A 253 -11.88 -22.71 -0.60
N GLU A 254 -10.68 -22.60 -0.02
CA GLU A 254 -10.30 -21.47 0.82
C GLU A 254 -10.34 -20.16 0.03
N VAL A 255 -9.76 -20.15 -1.17
CA VAL A 255 -9.76 -18.96 -2.05
C VAL A 255 -11.19 -18.59 -2.45
N ALA A 256 -12.03 -19.57 -2.79
CA ALA A 256 -13.44 -19.35 -3.14
C ALA A 256 -14.24 -18.73 -1.98
N ALA A 257 -14.04 -19.22 -0.75
CA ALA A 257 -14.70 -18.66 0.44
C ALA A 257 -14.32 -17.20 0.69
N TRP A 258 -13.08 -16.80 0.38
CA TRP A 258 -12.65 -15.42 0.46
C TRP A 258 -13.12 -14.57 -0.71
N ALA A 259 -13.30 -15.14 -1.90
CA ALA A 259 -13.84 -14.43 -3.06
C ALA A 259 -15.28 -13.91 -2.82
N GLU A 260 -16.07 -14.60 -1.99
CA GLU A 260 -17.39 -14.13 -1.52
C GLU A 260 -17.30 -12.86 -0.64
N ARG A 261 -16.09 -12.51 -0.19
CA ARG A 261 -15.79 -11.34 0.64
C ARG A 261 -14.95 -10.31 -0.10
N ASP A 262 -14.99 -10.29 -1.44
CA ASP A 262 -14.22 -9.31 -2.23
C ASP A 262 -14.58 -7.87 -1.78
N PRO A 263 -13.58 -7.04 -1.40
CA PRO A 263 -13.83 -5.71 -0.87
C PRO A 263 -14.52 -4.76 -1.86
N ILE A 264 -14.26 -4.91 -3.16
CA ILE A 264 -14.88 -4.11 -4.21
C ILE A 264 -16.35 -4.47 -4.32
N ALA A 265 -16.66 -5.76 -4.40
CA ALA A 265 -18.04 -6.25 -4.49
C ALA A 265 -18.84 -5.85 -3.25
N ARG A 266 -18.25 -6.01 -2.06
CA ARG A 266 -18.89 -5.64 -0.78
C ARG A 266 -19.33 -4.18 -0.75
N LEU A 267 -18.43 -3.23 -1.06
CA LEU A 267 -18.80 -1.82 -1.05
C LEU A 267 -19.74 -1.47 -2.22
N GLN A 268 -19.57 -2.10 -3.39
CA GLN A 268 -20.46 -1.91 -4.53
C GLN A 268 -21.91 -2.25 -4.16
N ASP A 269 -22.14 -3.41 -3.55
CA ASP A 269 -23.48 -3.87 -3.18
C ASP A 269 -24.14 -2.92 -2.17
N GLN A 270 -23.35 -2.40 -1.22
CA GLN A 270 -23.82 -1.38 -0.27
C GLN A 270 -24.22 -0.07 -0.97
N LEU A 271 -23.39 0.42 -1.91
CA LEU A 271 -23.68 1.63 -2.68
C LEU A 271 -24.93 1.46 -3.56
N VAL A 272 -25.09 0.29 -4.19
CA VAL A 272 -26.26 -0.05 -5.00
C VAL A 272 -27.52 -0.15 -4.16
N ALA A 273 -27.45 -0.80 -3.01
CA ALA A 273 -28.59 -0.90 -2.09
C ALA A 273 -29.08 0.47 -1.59
N ARG A 274 -28.17 1.45 -1.48
CA ARG A 274 -28.50 2.84 -1.10
C ARG A 274 -28.87 3.75 -2.28
N GLY A 275 -28.77 3.26 -3.52
CA GLY A 275 -29.05 4.04 -4.73
C GLY A 275 -27.99 5.11 -5.05
N GLU A 276 -26.78 4.99 -4.47
CA GLU A 276 -25.64 5.89 -4.72
C GLU A 276 -24.83 5.48 -5.95
N LEU A 277 -25.01 4.24 -6.41
CA LEU A 277 -24.42 3.66 -7.62
C LEU A 277 -25.43 2.72 -8.26
N THR A 278 -25.55 2.68 -9.59
CA THR A 278 -26.36 1.66 -10.26
C THR A 278 -25.48 0.47 -10.64
N ALA A 279 -26.07 -0.73 -10.75
CA ALA A 279 -25.31 -1.92 -11.18
C ALA A 279 -24.73 -1.75 -12.59
N ASP A 280 -25.46 -1.07 -13.49
CA ASP A 280 -25.01 -0.79 -14.85
C ASP A 280 -23.84 0.22 -14.86
N ASP A 281 -23.93 1.28 -14.04
CA ASP A 281 -22.84 2.26 -13.91
C ASP A 281 -21.59 1.63 -13.29
N ALA A 282 -21.77 0.76 -12.29
CA ALA A 282 -20.66 0.03 -11.67
C ALA A 282 -19.94 -0.85 -12.70
N THR A 283 -20.71 -1.64 -13.46
CA THR A 283 -20.19 -2.50 -14.53
C THR A 283 -19.44 -1.69 -15.59
N ALA A 284 -20.01 -0.55 -16.01
CA ALA A 284 -19.40 0.33 -17.00
C ALA A 284 -18.09 0.94 -16.49
N GLN A 285 -18.05 1.39 -15.22
CA GLN A 285 -16.85 1.98 -14.62
C GLN A 285 -15.73 0.97 -14.44
N VAL A 286 -16.02 -0.25 -13.98
CA VAL A 286 -15.03 -1.33 -13.87
C VAL A 286 -14.43 -1.63 -15.23
N ARG A 287 -15.28 -1.83 -16.25
CA ARG A 287 -14.81 -2.09 -17.61
C ARG A 287 -13.96 -0.95 -18.17
N ALA A 288 -14.37 0.29 -17.95
CA ALA A 288 -13.62 1.47 -18.41
C ALA A 288 -12.25 1.59 -17.72
N ALA A 289 -12.17 1.27 -16.42
CA ALA A 289 -10.91 1.22 -15.69
C ALA A 289 -9.98 0.13 -16.25
N ASP A 290 -10.50 -1.08 -16.48
CA ASP A 290 -9.75 -2.20 -17.05
C ASP A 290 -9.20 -1.86 -18.44
N GLU A 291 -10.05 -1.36 -19.35
CA GLU A 291 -9.64 -0.99 -20.72
C GLU A 291 -8.58 0.13 -20.70
N ARG A 292 -8.75 1.14 -19.85
CA ARG A 292 -7.80 2.25 -19.72
C ARG A 292 -6.46 1.80 -19.13
N MET A 293 -6.47 1.02 -18.05
CA MET A 293 -5.23 0.55 -17.41
C MET A 293 -4.47 -0.42 -18.31
N GLU A 294 -5.18 -1.30 -19.03
CA GLU A 294 -4.59 -2.17 -20.03
C GLU A 294 -3.89 -1.35 -21.13
N ALA A 295 -4.55 -0.35 -21.69
CA ALA A 295 -3.96 0.50 -22.71
C ALA A 295 -2.70 1.23 -22.21
N ILE A 296 -2.72 1.74 -20.98
CA ILE A 296 -1.59 2.42 -20.35
C ILE A 296 -0.41 1.47 -20.14
N VAL A 297 -0.66 0.31 -19.54
CA VAL A 297 0.38 -0.68 -19.22
C VAL A 297 0.98 -1.29 -20.48
N ALA A 298 0.14 -1.63 -21.47
CA ALA A 298 0.61 -2.15 -22.76
C ALA A 298 1.48 -1.12 -23.50
N ALA A 299 1.10 0.16 -23.47
CA ALA A 299 1.91 1.23 -24.06
C ALA A 299 3.27 1.37 -23.34
N ALA A 300 3.30 1.32 -22.00
CA ALA A 300 4.52 1.36 -21.22
C ALA A 300 5.42 0.14 -21.48
N LYS A 301 4.85 -1.06 -21.66
CA LYS A 301 5.58 -2.29 -21.99
C LYS A 301 6.16 -2.26 -23.40
N GLY A 302 5.44 -1.69 -24.36
CA GLY A 302 5.85 -1.58 -25.76
C GLY A 302 6.82 -0.42 -26.04
N ALA A 303 7.00 0.49 -25.08
CA ALA A 303 7.98 1.57 -25.20
C ALA A 303 9.40 1.01 -25.26
N SER A 304 10.29 1.71 -25.96
CA SER A 304 11.70 1.35 -26.01
C SER A 304 12.29 1.33 -24.59
N ASP A 305 13.09 0.31 -24.29
CA ASP A 305 13.93 0.35 -23.10
C ASP A 305 14.71 1.68 -23.09
N ALA A 306 14.89 2.26 -21.89
CA ALA A 306 15.77 3.40 -21.76
C ALA A 306 17.13 3.04 -22.36
N ALA A 307 17.68 3.93 -23.20
CA ALA A 307 19.05 3.78 -23.66
C ALA A 307 19.92 3.56 -22.42
N LEU A 308 20.82 2.58 -22.44
CA LEU A 308 21.75 2.27 -21.35
C LEU A 308 22.34 3.57 -20.82
N VAL A 309 21.80 4.05 -19.69
CA VAL A 309 22.25 5.32 -19.16
C VAL A 309 23.64 5.06 -18.62
N ARG A 310 24.64 5.70 -19.21
CA ARG A 310 26.02 5.63 -18.69
C ARG A 310 25.96 6.02 -17.23
N ALA A 311 26.51 5.17 -16.37
CA ALA A 311 26.55 5.41 -14.94
C ALA A 311 27.06 6.82 -14.66
N THR A 312 26.16 7.72 -14.32
CA THR A 312 26.51 8.94 -13.61
C THR A 312 26.87 8.52 -12.19
N SER A 313 27.83 9.23 -11.60
CA SER A 313 28.25 8.94 -10.23
C SER A 313 27.03 8.93 -9.29
N PRO A 314 26.94 7.96 -8.36
CA PRO A 314 25.82 7.86 -7.44
C PRO A 314 25.78 8.98 -6.39
N TYR A 315 26.74 9.92 -6.43
CA TYR A 315 26.90 10.99 -5.46
C TYR A 315 26.45 12.34 -6.01
N ALA A 316 25.80 13.13 -5.15
CA ALA A 316 25.19 14.41 -5.51
C ALA A 316 26.18 15.49 -6.00
N GLU A 317 27.47 15.33 -5.69
CA GLU A 317 28.52 16.31 -6.02
C GLU A 317 28.84 16.34 -7.53
N ASP A 318 28.68 15.20 -8.21
CA ASP A 318 28.96 15.05 -9.65
C ASP A 318 27.77 15.44 -10.54
N LEU A 319 26.59 15.68 -9.96
CA LEU A 319 25.41 16.18 -10.67
C LEU A 319 25.40 17.72 -10.80
N ARG A 320 26.20 18.43 -9.99
CA ARG A 320 26.28 19.91 -9.99
C ARG A 320 27.41 20.47 -10.86
N SER A 321 28.37 19.64 -11.27
CA SER A 321 29.49 20.04 -12.13
C SER A 321 29.21 19.92 -13.63
N ALA A 322 28.02 19.39 -13.99
CA ALA A 322 27.56 19.20 -15.37
C ALA A 322 26.55 20.26 -15.86
N SER A 323 26.32 21.34 -15.09
CA SER A 323 25.45 22.48 -15.46
C SER A 323 26.24 23.72 -15.82
#